data_AF-A0A496N804-F1
#
_entry.id   AF-A0A496N804-F1
#
_cell.length_a   1.000
_cell.length_b   1.000
_cell.length_c   1.000
_cell.angle_alpha   90.00
_cell.angle_beta   90.00
_cell.angle_gamma   90.00
#
_symmetry.space_group_name_H-M   'P 1'
#
loop_
_entity.id
_entity.type
_entity.pdbx_description
1 polymer ?
#
loop_
_entity_poly.entity_id
_entity_poly.type
_entity_poly.pdbx_seq_one_letter_code
_entity_poly.pdbx_strand_id
1 'polypeptide(L)'
;MQHRDLYPHEILQDVIDKSYAKSQGHLKTLAILSFLGGGYVSFGYMAYLKVVSGIPGDWGGLATLLGAAVFPICLICILIGGGELDTTKPFCEVALFNGRLK
;
A
#
# COMPACT_ATOMS: atom_id res chain seq x y z
N MET A 1 -20.97 10.42 -12.81
CA MET A 1 -19.55 10.38 -12.41
C MET A 1 -19.11 11.82 -12.17
N GLN A 2 -19.00 12.24 -10.91
CA GLN A 2 -18.64 13.62 -10.56
C GLN A 2 -17.16 13.87 -10.87
N HIS A 3 -16.89 14.91 -11.65
CA HIS A 3 -15.57 15.46 -11.93
C HIS A 3 -14.90 15.84 -10.59
N ARG A 4 -13.95 15.02 -10.11
CA ARG A 4 -13.28 15.19 -8.81
C ARG A 4 -12.04 16.07 -8.96
N ASP A 5 -12.26 17.33 -9.32
CA ASP A 5 -11.23 18.36 -9.17
C ASP A 5 -11.35 18.92 -7.75
N LEU A 6 -11.01 18.10 -6.74
CA LEU A 6 -11.08 18.53 -5.35
C LEU A 6 -10.00 19.60 -5.11
N TYR A 7 -10.41 20.74 -4.58
CA TYR A 7 -9.47 21.70 -4.03
C TYR A 7 -8.70 21.07 -2.86
N PRO A 8 -7.45 21.49 -2.58
CA PRO A 8 -6.59 20.87 -1.56
C PRO A 8 -7.28 20.69 -0.19
N HIS A 9 -8.19 21.60 0.16
CA HIS A 9 -8.99 21.56 1.37
C HIS A 9 -9.98 20.36 1.42
N GLU A 10 -10.67 20.07 0.32
CA GLU A 10 -11.64 18.97 0.25
C GLU A 10 -10.94 17.61 0.25
N ILE A 11 -9.77 17.52 -0.38
CA ILE A 11 -8.93 16.30 -0.33
C ILE A 11 -8.55 16.02 1.12
N LEU A 12 -8.14 17.05 1.85
CA LEU A 12 -7.76 16.93 3.25
C LEU A 12 -8.92 16.40 4.10
N GLN A 13 -10.15 16.91 3.89
CA GLN A 13 -11.33 16.43 4.62
C GLN A 13 -11.70 14.99 4.25
N ASP A 14 -11.72 14.64 2.97
CA ASP A 14 -12.05 13.27 2.51
C ASP A 14 -11.02 12.25 3.04
N VAL A 15 -9.75 12.66 3.16
CA VAL A 15 -8.69 11.83 3.73
C VAL A 15 -8.80 11.72 5.26
N ILE A 16 -9.16 12.80 5.96
CA ILE A 16 -9.38 12.78 7.41
C ILE A 16 -10.58 11.88 7.76
N ASP A 17 -11.69 11.99 7.04
CA ASP A 17 -12.89 11.18 7.31
C ASP A 17 -12.66 9.69 6.99
N LYS A 18 -11.94 9.38 5.91
CA LYS A 18 -11.51 8.00 5.61
C LYS A 18 -10.54 7.45 6.66
N SER A 19 -9.65 8.28 7.19
CA SER A 19 -8.71 7.90 8.25
C SER A 19 -9.43 7.66 9.59
N TYR A 20 -10.43 8.46 9.92
CA TYR A 20 -11.27 8.29 11.10
C TYR A 20 -12.08 6.99 11.06
N ALA A 21 -12.75 6.72 9.93
CA ALA A 21 -13.50 5.48 9.73
C ALA A 21 -12.59 4.25 9.81
N LYS A 22 -11.36 4.36 9.30
CA LYS A 22 -10.34 3.31 9.40
C LYS A 22 -9.82 3.11 10.82
N SER A 23 -9.66 4.17 11.61
CA SER A 23 -9.25 4.08 13.02
C SER A 23 -10.29 3.40 13.91
N GLN A 24 -11.57 3.45 13.54
CA GLN A 24 -12.65 2.72 14.20
C GLN A 24 -12.76 1.26 13.71
N GLY A 25 -11.95 0.87 12.71
CA GLY A 25 -11.89 -0.48 12.19
C GLY A 25 -11.46 -1.50 13.24
N HIS A 26 -12.12 -2.66 13.25
CA HIS A 26 -11.85 -3.71 14.22
C HIS A 26 -10.40 -4.20 14.10
N LEU A 27 -9.64 -4.24 15.20
CA LEU A 27 -8.24 -4.72 15.25
C LEU A 27 -8.02 -6.08 14.57
N LYS A 28 -9.04 -6.94 14.58
CA LYS A 28 -9.02 -8.26 13.93
C LYS A 28 -8.93 -8.14 12.41
N THR A 29 -9.66 -7.20 11.82
CA THR A 29 -9.63 -6.92 10.37
C THR A 29 -8.27 -6.37 9.97
N LEU A 30 -7.73 -5.42 10.75
CA LEU A 30 -6.39 -4.85 10.52
C LEU A 30 -5.29 -5.93 10.56
N ALA A 31 -5.40 -6.88 11.49
CA ALA A 31 -4.44 -7.97 11.64
C ALA A 31 -4.47 -8.95 10.45
N ILE A 32 -5.67 -9.32 9.98
CA ILE A 32 -5.83 -10.19 8.80
C ILE A 32 -5.32 -9.50 7.54
N LEU A 33 -5.62 -8.21 7.38
CA LEU A 33 -5.14 -7.41 6.25
C LEU A 33 -3.61 -7.25 6.26
N SER A 34 -3.00 -7.04 7.43
CA SER A 34 -1.54 -6.97 7.56
C SER A 34 -0.87 -8.30 7.25
N PHE A 35 -1.48 -9.42 7.67
CA PHE A 35 -1.00 -10.76 7.35
C PHE A 35 -1.08 -11.07 5.86
N LEU A 36 -2.21 -10.73 5.22
CA LEU A 36 -2.37 -10.86 3.76
C LEU A 36 -1.37 -9.98 3.02
N GLY A 37 -1.23 -8.72 3.42
CA GLY A 37 -0.27 -7.77 2.83
C GLY A 37 1.17 -8.29 2.90
N GLY A 38 1.62 -8.75 4.08
CA GLY A 38 2.95 -9.34 4.25
C GLY A 38 3.17 -10.61 3.42
N GLY A 39 2.13 -11.44 3.29
CA GLY A 39 2.15 -12.63 2.43
C GLY A 39 2.35 -12.28 0.94
N TYR A 40 1.62 -11.29 0.43
CA TYR A 40 1.75 -10.83 -0.96
C TYR A 40 3.11 -10.17 -1.25
N VAL A 41 3.67 -9.42 -0.30
CA VAL A 41 5.03 -8.85 -0.43
C VAL A 41 6.07 -9.96 -0.49
N SER A 42 5.97 -10.94 0.41
CA SER A 42 6.90 -12.07 0.47
C SER A 42 6.86 -12.92 -0.81
N PHE A 43 5.66 -13.13 -1.36
CA PHE A 43 5.47 -13.81 -2.63
C PHE A 43 6.09 -13.04 -3.82
N GLY A 44 5.89 -11.73 -3.88
CA GLY A 44 6.52 -10.87 -4.89
C GLY A 44 8.05 -10.89 -4.80
N TYR A 45 8.59 -10.89 -3.59
CA TYR A 45 10.04 -10.97 -3.35
C TYR A 45 10.64 -12.33 -3.76
N MET A 46 9.93 -13.44 -3.49
CA MET A 46 10.35 -14.77 -3.97
C MET A 46 10.36 -14.87 -5.50
N ALA A 47 9.36 -14.28 -6.17
CA ALA A 47 9.32 -14.20 -7.63
C ALA A 47 10.48 -13.35 -8.19
N TYR A 48 10.77 -12.21 -7.54
CA TYR A 48 11.94 -11.38 -7.86
C TYR A 48 13.24 -12.17 -7.75
N LEU A 49 13.48 -12.85 -6.62
CA LEU A 49 14.70 -13.64 -6.42
C LEU A 49 14.84 -14.75 -7.46
N LYS A 50 13.76 -15.43 -7.83
CA LYS A 50 13.80 -16.46 -8.89
C LYS A 50 14.22 -15.87 -10.23
N VAL A 51 13.67 -14.71 -10.60
CA VAL A 51 13.99 -14.04 -11.87
C VAL A 51 15.43 -13.55 -11.89
N VAL A 52 15.89 -12.92 -10.81
CA VAL A 52 17.26 -12.39 -10.73
C VAL A 52 18.30 -13.50 -10.61
N SER A 53 18.01 -14.60 -9.91
CA SER A 53 18.92 -15.74 -9.80
C SER A 53 19.16 -16.49 -11.11
N GLY A 54 18.25 -16.33 -12.09
CA GLY A 54 18.35 -16.98 -13.40
C GLY A 54 19.13 -16.18 -14.44
N ILE A 55 19.51 -14.94 -14.14
CA ILE A 55 20.14 -14.03 -15.11
C ILE A 55 21.66 -13.97 -14.84
N PRO A 56 22.51 -14.29 -15.83
CA PRO A 56 23.95 -14.15 -15.70
C PRO A 56 24.34 -12.67 -15.53
N GLY A 57 25.37 -12.40 -14.74
CA GLY A 57 25.78 -11.04 -14.34
C GLY A 57 26.04 -10.05 -15.48
N ASP A 58 26.30 -10.54 -16.69
CA ASP A 58 26.45 -9.71 -17.90
C ASP A 58 25.16 -8.99 -18.33
N TRP A 59 23.99 -9.48 -17.91
CA TRP A 59 22.68 -8.91 -18.24
C TRP A 59 22.01 -8.24 -17.03
N GLY A 60 22.82 -7.60 -16.17
CA GLY A 60 22.35 -6.91 -14.97
C GLY A 60 21.21 -5.88 -15.21
N GLY A 61 21.21 -5.19 -16.36
CA GLY A 61 20.14 -4.26 -16.72
C GLY A 61 18.77 -4.92 -16.90
N LEU A 62 18.74 -6.18 -17.35
CA LEU A 62 17.50 -6.94 -17.53
C LEU A 62 16.97 -7.45 -16.17
N ALA A 63 17.87 -7.79 -15.25
CA ALA A 63 17.52 -8.09 -13.86
C ALA A 63 16.91 -6.87 -13.14
N THR A 64 17.43 -5.66 -13.37
CA THR A 64 16.86 -4.42 -12.83
C THR A 64 15.49 -4.11 -13.43
N LEU A 65 15.31 -4.27 -14.75
CA LEU A 65 14.03 -4.04 -15.42
C LEU A 65 12.94 -4.98 -14.90
N LEU A 66 13.23 -6.27 -14.79
CA LEU A 66 12.28 -7.25 -14.28
C LEU A 66 11.97 -7.04 -12.80
N GLY A 67 12.96 -6.65 -11.99
CA GLY A 67 12.71 -6.25 -10.61
C GLY A 67 11.80 -5.03 -10.48
N ALA A 68 12.04 -4.00 -11.29
CA ALA A 68 11.22 -2.80 -11.32
C ALA A 68 9.77 -3.11 -11.78
N ALA A 69 9.57 -4.08 -12.67
CA ALA A 69 8.25 -4.50 -13.15
C ALA A 69 7.48 -5.36 -12.12
N VAL A 70 8.16 -6.14 -11.29
CA VAL A 70 7.54 -6.95 -10.23
C VAL A 70 6.94 -6.07 -9.12
N PHE A 71 7.50 -4.88 -8.88
CA PHE A 71 7.02 -3.94 -7.87
C PHE A 71 5.56 -3.46 -8.07
N PRO A 72 5.15 -2.92 -9.25
CA PRO A 72 3.76 -2.52 -9.48
C PRO A 72 2.80 -3.71 -9.49
N ILE A 73 3.23 -4.90 -9.92
CA ILE A 73 2.41 -6.13 -9.86
C ILE A 73 2.14 -6.50 -8.39
N CYS A 74 3.16 -6.42 -7.53
CA CYS A 74 3.03 -6.64 -6.10
C CYS A 74 2.06 -5.62 -5.46
N LEU A 75 2.17 -4.34 -5.81
CA LEU A 75 1.26 -3.29 -5.34
C LEU A 75 -0.20 -3.56 -5.75
N ILE A 76 -0.45 -4.01 -6.97
CA ILE A 76 -1.79 -4.37 -7.45
C ILE A 76 -2.34 -5.56 -6.66
N CYS A 77 -1.53 -6.60 -6.42
CA CYS A 77 -1.95 -7.76 -5.63
C CYS A 77 -2.34 -7.39 -4.19
N ILE A 78 -1.58 -6.48 -3.56
CA ILE A 78 -1.90 -5.98 -2.22
C ILE A 78 -3.19 -5.14 -2.23
N LEU A 79 -3.35 -4.30 -3.24
CA LEU A 79 -4.54 -3.45 -3.41
C LEU A 79 -5.82 -4.31 -3.59
N ILE A 80 -5.74 -5.38 -4.40
CA ILE A 80 -6.86 -6.32 -4.62
C ILE A 80 -7.09 -7.20 -3.38
N GLY A 81 -6.02 -7.64 -2.71
CA GLY A 81 -6.10 -8.42 -1.47
C GLY A 81 -6.64 -7.62 -0.28
N GLY A 82 -6.96 -6.34 -0.47
CA GLY A 82 -7.44 -5.45 0.57
C GLY A 82 -6.40 -5.14 1.62
N GLY A 83 -5.11 -5.46 1.40
CA GLY A 83 -4.05 -5.25 2.37
C GLY A 83 -3.92 -3.78 2.71
N GLU A 84 -4.38 -3.42 3.91
CA GLU A 84 -4.17 -2.08 4.43
C GLU A 84 -2.69 -1.93 4.75
N LEU A 85 -1.96 -1.25 3.87
CA LEU A 85 -0.63 -0.78 4.23
C LEU A 85 -0.77 0.24 5.36
N ASP A 86 0.22 0.18 6.24
CA ASP A 86 0.39 1.08 7.38
C ASP A 86 0.65 2.54 6.98
N THR A 87 0.68 2.84 5.67
CA THR A 87 0.84 4.20 5.12
C THR A 87 -0.29 5.14 5.48
N THR A 88 -1.42 4.66 6.02
CA THR A 88 -2.48 5.55 6.53
C THR A 88 -2.18 6.10 7.93
N LYS A 89 -1.19 5.56 8.67
CA LYS A 89 -0.79 6.11 9.99
C LYS A 89 -0.48 7.61 9.99
N PRO A 90 0.38 8.14 9.10
CA PRO A 90 0.63 9.59 9.04
C PRO A 90 -0.64 10.40 8.75
N PHE A 91 -1.61 9.85 8.00
CA PHE A 91 -2.90 10.52 7.77
C PHE A 91 -3.85 10.45 8.96
N CYS A 92 -3.81 9.36 9.73
CA CYS A 92 -4.49 9.27 11.01
C CYS A 92 -3.93 10.28 12.02
N GLU A 93 -2.61 10.55 11.95
CA GLU A 93 -1.96 11.56 12.78
C GLU A 93 -2.36 12.99 12.40
N VAL A 94 -2.57 13.27 11.11
CA VAL A 94 -3.20 14.53 10.66
C VAL A 94 -4.63 14.67 11.20
N ALA A 95 -5.39 13.57 11.29
CA ALA A 95 -6.73 13.57 11.89
C ALA A 95 -6.70 13.76 13.42
N LEU A 96 -5.69 13.23 14.12
CA LEU A 96 -5.39 13.49 15.53
C LEU A 96 -5.05 14.97 15.77
N PHE A 97 -4.17 15.53 14.95
CA PHE A 97 -3.75 16.94 15.06
C PHE A 97 -4.91 17.91 14.80
N ASN A 98 -5.90 17.51 14.00
CA ASN A 98 -7.12 18.29 13.74
C ASN A 98 -8.22 18.08 14.82
N GLY A 99 -7.91 17.41 15.93
CA GLY A 99 -8.82 17.23 17.08
C GLY A 99 -10.00 16.29 16.84
N ARG A 100 -9.98 15.47 15.77
CA ARG A 100 -11.06 14.54 15.41
C ARG A 100 -10.87 13.14 16.01
N LEU A 101 -9.71 12.85 16.60
CA LEU A 101 -9.39 11.61 17.30
C LEU A 101 -8.88 11.98 18.71
N LYS A 102 -9.21 11.17 19.73
CA LYS A 102 -8.74 11.31 21.12
C LYS A 102 -7.70 10.24 21.44
#